data_AF-D4BL36-F1
#
_entry.id   AF-D4BL36-F1
#
_cell.length_a   1.000
_cell.length_b   1.000
_cell.length_c   1.000
_cell.angle_alpha   90.00
_cell.angle_beta   90.00
_cell.angle_gamma   90.00
#
_symmetry.space_group_name_H-M   'P 1'
#
loop_
_entity.id
_entity.type
_entity.pdbx_description
1 polymer ?
#
loop_
_entity_poly.entity_id
_entity_poly.type
_entity_poly.pdbx_seq_one_letter_code
_entity_poly.pdbx_strand_id
1 'polypeptide(L)'
;MHTESSFCFKAGDVLYGLSTGRANIKRIITKLNDYTVKDIIIQNTLTDAVWDRSRYWKFNSEKHISNMLNDKDRGIAFKEFMEKHERYNVTDDKFSKLDDTQRWTKTSKAGLEFQTKVRERKVIFCADELIDAIPEIASKGGAYGDAITAHELRWLYRHRNEDYIKSNVLFSLKGKIVSHDTIFNLKGWEIYQPKNKNKHA
;
A
#
# COMPACT_ATOMS: atom_id res chain seq x y z
N MET A 1 -4.08 12.37 25.37
CA MET A 1 -3.82 13.42 24.35
C MET A 1 -2.32 13.47 24.13
N HIS A 2 -1.76 12.69 23.20
CA HIS A 2 -0.31 12.68 22.90
C HIS A 2 -0.09 12.18 21.46
N THR A 3 -0.15 13.09 20.49
CA THR A 3 0.25 12.84 19.09
C THR A 3 1.00 14.04 18.52
N GLU A 4 1.74 14.77 19.35
CA GLU A 4 2.56 15.88 18.87
C GLU A 4 4.01 15.42 18.69
N SER A 5 4.55 15.71 17.49
CA SER A 5 5.97 15.88 17.12
C SER A 5 6.70 14.90 16.17
N SER A 6 6.04 13.98 15.44
CA SER A 6 6.77 13.31 14.33
C SER A 6 6.00 13.08 13.03
N PHE A 7 4.69 13.33 13.00
CA PHE A 7 3.86 12.97 11.87
C PHE A 7 3.58 14.20 10.97
N CYS A 8 4.45 14.44 9.98
CA CYS A 8 4.25 15.49 8.96
C CYS A 8 3.74 14.84 7.65
N PHE A 9 2.44 14.58 7.58
CA PHE A 9 1.79 14.16 6.34
C PHE A 9 1.66 15.34 5.39
N LYS A 10 2.11 15.18 4.15
CA LYS A 10 2.03 16.20 3.11
C LYS A 10 1.04 15.80 2.03
N ALA A 11 0.53 16.80 1.32
CA ALA A 11 -0.29 16.55 0.13
C ALA A 11 0.46 15.63 -0.84
N GLY A 12 -0.22 14.56 -1.26
CA GLY A 12 0.34 13.54 -2.15
C GLY A 12 0.94 12.31 -1.45
N ASP A 13 1.17 12.35 -0.14
CA ASP A 13 1.53 11.17 0.66
C ASP A 13 0.33 10.22 0.82
N VAL A 14 0.58 9.00 1.28
CA VAL A 14 -0.50 8.03 1.59
C VAL A 14 -0.25 7.20 2.84
N LEU A 15 -1.34 6.78 3.45
CA LEU A 15 -1.37 5.81 4.51
C LEU A 15 -1.62 4.38 3.99
N TYR A 16 -0.83 3.46 4.53
CA TYR A 16 -1.00 2.01 4.43
C TYR A 16 -1.07 1.38 5.82
N GLY A 17 -1.48 0.11 5.88
CA GLY A 17 -1.64 -0.63 7.13
C GLY A 17 -3.08 -1.07 7.40
N LEU A 18 -3.28 -1.78 8.50
CA LEU A 18 -4.60 -2.23 8.94
C LEU A 18 -5.54 -1.04 9.17
N SER A 19 -6.84 -1.27 8.94
CA SER A 19 -7.87 -0.23 9.06
C SER A 19 -7.87 0.42 10.44
N THR A 20 -7.82 -0.40 11.48
CA THR A 20 -7.69 -0.02 12.90
C THR A 20 -6.43 0.82 13.14
N GLY A 21 -5.27 0.33 12.73
CA GLY A 21 -3.98 1.02 12.90
C GLY A 21 -3.93 2.40 12.24
N ARG A 22 -4.53 2.56 11.06
CA ARG A 22 -4.53 3.85 10.32
C ARG A 22 -5.72 4.76 10.61
N ALA A 23 -6.79 4.29 11.25
CA ALA A 23 -8.02 5.06 11.45
C ALA A 23 -7.79 6.37 12.23
N ASN A 24 -7.03 6.30 13.33
CA ASN A 24 -6.72 7.45 14.16
C ASN A 24 -5.89 8.50 13.42
N ILE A 25 -4.84 8.05 12.72
CA ILE A 25 -3.95 8.91 11.93
C ILE A 25 -4.74 9.57 10.78
N LYS A 26 -5.53 8.79 10.03
CA LYS A 26 -6.41 9.29 8.98
C LYS A 26 -7.33 10.39 9.51
N ARG A 27 -7.99 10.15 10.65
CA ARG A 27 -8.91 11.13 11.27
C ARG A 27 -8.21 12.45 11.60
N ILE A 28 -6.98 12.40 12.13
CA ILE A 28 -6.21 13.60 12.45
C ILE A 28 -5.83 14.35 11.18
N ILE A 29 -5.28 13.66 10.16
CA ILE A 29 -4.92 14.26 8.87
C ILE A 29 -6.12 14.95 8.24
N THR A 30 -7.26 14.25 8.15
CA THR A 30 -8.47 14.78 7.54
C THR A 30 -8.92 16.07 8.21
N LYS A 31 -8.94 16.12 9.55
CA LYS A 31 -9.37 17.30 10.31
C LYS A 31 -8.42 18.48 10.20
N LEU A 32 -7.12 18.25 10.10
CA LEU A 32 -6.12 19.33 10.07
C LEU A 32 -5.91 19.95 8.69
N ASN A 33 -6.34 19.27 7.62
CA ASN A 33 -6.08 19.68 6.24
C ASN A 33 -7.36 19.87 5.41
N ASP A 34 -8.54 19.87 6.05
CA ASP A 34 -9.85 19.99 5.41
C ASP A 34 -10.08 19.01 4.23
N TYR A 35 -9.48 17.82 4.31
CA TYR A 35 -9.64 16.82 3.27
C TYR A 35 -11.06 16.22 3.27
N THR A 36 -11.52 15.90 2.08
CA THR A 36 -12.79 15.27 1.77
C THR A 36 -12.62 13.76 1.53
N VAL A 37 -13.73 13.07 1.28
CA VAL A 37 -13.71 11.65 0.90
C VAL A 37 -13.07 11.38 -0.47
N LYS A 38 -12.94 12.40 -1.33
CA LYS A 38 -12.32 12.31 -2.66
C LYS A 38 -10.80 12.51 -2.62
N ASP A 39 -10.25 12.88 -1.47
CA ASP A 39 -8.82 13.07 -1.31
C ASP A 39 -8.12 11.74 -1.03
N ILE A 40 -6.99 11.53 -1.71
CA ILE A 40 -6.25 10.28 -1.68
C ILE A 40 -5.31 10.28 -0.47
N ILE A 41 -5.89 10.02 0.71
CA ILE A 41 -5.14 9.82 1.96
C ILE A 41 -4.70 8.36 2.10
N ILE A 42 -5.46 7.43 1.51
CA ILE A 42 -5.24 5.97 1.61
C ILE A 42 -5.26 5.38 0.21
N GLN A 43 -4.53 4.29 -0.02
CA GLN A 43 -4.48 3.67 -1.35
C GLN A 43 -5.85 3.21 -1.85
N ASN A 44 -6.75 2.76 -0.95
CA ASN A 44 -8.09 2.31 -1.35
C ASN A 44 -8.84 3.37 -2.16
N THR A 45 -8.81 4.64 -1.75
CA THR A 45 -9.48 5.74 -2.48
C THR A 45 -9.02 5.81 -3.94
N LEU A 46 -7.71 5.66 -4.17
CA LEU A 46 -7.13 5.64 -5.51
C LEU A 46 -7.49 4.37 -6.28
N THR A 47 -7.38 3.20 -5.65
CA THR A 47 -7.70 1.92 -6.26
C THR A 47 -9.18 1.84 -6.65
N ASP A 48 -10.10 2.22 -5.77
CA ASP A 48 -11.55 2.18 -6.01
C ASP A 48 -11.98 3.11 -7.16
N ALA A 49 -11.31 4.25 -7.32
CA ALA A 49 -11.57 5.14 -8.45
C ALA A 49 -11.10 4.54 -9.78
N VAL A 50 -9.96 3.84 -9.78
CA VAL A 50 -9.33 3.31 -11.01
C VAL A 50 -9.86 1.94 -11.40
N TRP A 51 -10.21 1.08 -10.45
CA TRP A 51 -10.60 -0.30 -10.69
C TRP A 51 -11.71 -0.75 -9.74
N ASP A 52 -12.69 -1.44 -10.30
CA ASP A 52 -13.90 -1.89 -9.63
C ASP A 52 -13.94 -3.42 -9.61
N ARG A 53 -14.07 -4.00 -8.40
CA ARG A 53 -14.10 -5.45 -8.21
C ARG A 53 -15.23 -6.11 -9.01
N SER A 54 -16.39 -5.45 -9.11
CA SER A 54 -17.55 -5.98 -9.83
C SER A 54 -17.33 -6.03 -11.34
N ARG A 55 -16.37 -5.27 -11.87
CA ARG A 55 -16.01 -5.20 -13.29
C ARG A 55 -14.51 -5.43 -13.46
N TYR A 56 -14.02 -6.49 -12.82
CA TYR A 56 -12.60 -6.78 -12.67
C TYR A 56 -11.79 -6.79 -13.98
N TRP A 57 -12.44 -7.06 -15.12
CA TRP A 57 -11.83 -7.25 -16.43
C TRP A 57 -11.52 -5.92 -17.14
N LYS A 58 -11.82 -4.76 -16.54
CA LYS A 58 -11.46 -3.47 -17.10
C LYS A 58 -11.19 -2.42 -16.03
N PHE A 59 -10.38 -1.42 -16.38
CA PHE A 59 -10.24 -0.20 -15.59
C PHE A 59 -11.39 0.78 -15.87
N ASN A 60 -11.63 1.67 -14.92
CA ASN A 60 -12.62 2.74 -15.07
C ASN A 60 -12.17 3.78 -16.11
N SER A 61 -13.13 4.50 -16.67
CA SER A 61 -12.85 5.61 -17.60
C SER A 61 -12.30 6.83 -16.86
N GLU A 62 -11.55 7.68 -17.57
CA GLU A 62 -11.01 8.93 -16.99
C GLU A 62 -12.11 9.87 -16.50
N LYS A 63 -13.27 9.89 -17.17
CA LYS A 63 -14.46 10.62 -16.72
C LYS A 63 -14.94 10.10 -15.36
N HIS A 64 -14.96 8.79 -15.16
CA HIS A 64 -15.32 8.20 -13.87
C HIS A 64 -14.30 8.56 -12.79
N ILE A 65 -13.00 8.41 -13.08
CA ILE A 65 -11.90 8.77 -12.18
C ILE A 65 -11.99 10.24 -11.75
N SER A 66 -12.20 11.15 -12.71
CA SER A 66 -12.34 12.59 -12.47
C SER A 66 -13.54 12.96 -11.59
N ASN A 67 -14.61 12.16 -11.63
CA ASN A 67 -15.76 12.36 -10.76
C ASN A 67 -15.49 11.87 -9.33
N MET A 68 -14.62 10.87 -9.16
CA MET A 68 -14.34 10.21 -7.89
C MET A 68 -13.21 10.88 -7.09
N LEU A 69 -12.27 11.55 -7.74
CA LEU A 69 -11.06 12.07 -7.10
C LEU A 69 -10.91 13.59 -7.29
N ASN A 70 -10.41 14.27 -6.25
CA ASN A 70 -9.95 15.66 -6.39
C ASN A 70 -8.62 15.72 -7.17
N ASP A 71 -7.70 14.80 -6.86
CA ASP A 71 -6.44 14.59 -7.59
C ASP A 71 -6.65 13.59 -8.73
N LYS A 72 -7.36 14.06 -9.78
CA LYS A 72 -7.74 13.23 -10.94
C LYS A 72 -6.52 12.76 -11.74
N ASP A 73 -5.50 13.60 -11.87
CA ASP A 73 -4.33 13.33 -12.71
C ASP A 73 -3.52 12.16 -12.13
N ARG A 74 -3.42 12.08 -10.81
CA ARG A 74 -2.85 10.92 -10.12
C ARG A 74 -3.67 9.64 -10.35
N GLY A 75 -4.99 9.75 -10.41
CA GLY A 75 -5.88 8.64 -10.77
C GLY A 75 -5.60 8.10 -12.17
N ILE A 76 -5.53 9.00 -13.15
CA ILE A 76 -5.25 8.66 -14.55
C ILE A 76 -3.84 8.05 -14.68
N ALA A 77 -2.83 8.67 -14.07
CA ALA A 77 -1.46 8.14 -14.07
C ALA A 77 -1.37 6.75 -13.41
N PHE A 78 -2.12 6.49 -12.34
CA PHE A 78 -2.15 5.16 -11.72
C PHE A 78 -2.82 4.12 -12.62
N LYS A 79 -3.89 4.50 -13.32
CA LYS A 79 -4.53 3.64 -14.33
C LYS A 79 -3.54 3.26 -15.44
N GLU A 80 -2.88 4.24 -16.04
CA GLU A 80 -1.91 4.00 -17.12
C GLU A 80 -0.73 3.13 -16.65
N PHE A 81 -0.25 3.37 -15.43
CA PHE A 81 0.76 2.53 -14.79
C PHE A 81 0.28 1.08 -14.68
N MET A 82 -0.94 0.86 -14.18
CA MET A 82 -1.53 -0.46 -14.03
C MET A 82 -1.74 -1.19 -15.36
N GLU A 83 -2.21 -0.50 -16.40
CA GLU A 83 -2.44 -1.06 -17.74
C GLU A 83 -1.17 -1.62 -18.36
N LYS A 84 -0.03 -0.96 -18.14
CA LYS A 84 1.27 -1.35 -18.68
C LYS A 84 2.05 -2.30 -17.76
N HIS A 85 1.56 -2.56 -16.54
CA HIS A 85 2.33 -3.28 -15.53
C HIS A 85 2.29 -4.80 -15.69
N GLU A 86 3.41 -5.41 -16.09
CA GLU A 86 3.52 -6.86 -16.35
C GLU A 86 3.01 -7.75 -15.21
N ARG A 87 3.28 -7.36 -13.95
CA ARG A 87 2.95 -8.18 -12.77
C ARG A 87 1.59 -7.88 -12.12
N TYR A 88 1.03 -6.70 -12.39
CA TYR A 88 -0.08 -6.14 -11.60
C TYR A 88 -1.24 -5.62 -12.43
N ASN A 89 -1.19 -5.65 -13.75
CA ASN A 89 -2.36 -5.41 -14.58
C ASN A 89 -3.44 -6.46 -14.26
N VAL A 90 -4.37 -6.16 -13.35
CA VAL A 90 -5.41 -7.08 -12.86
C VAL A 90 -6.50 -7.38 -13.89
N THR A 91 -6.52 -6.67 -15.01
CA THR A 91 -7.45 -6.90 -16.13
C THR A 91 -6.86 -7.86 -17.18
N ASP A 92 -5.60 -8.27 -17.03
CA ASP A 92 -4.95 -9.28 -17.88
C ASP A 92 -5.60 -10.66 -17.66
N ASP A 93 -5.88 -11.37 -18.74
CA ASP A 93 -6.51 -12.70 -18.76
C ASP A 93 -5.79 -13.73 -17.88
N LYS A 94 -4.46 -13.59 -17.69
CA LYS A 94 -3.70 -14.48 -16.80
C LYS A 94 -4.14 -14.41 -15.32
N PHE A 95 -4.89 -13.36 -14.96
CA PHE A 95 -5.45 -13.17 -13.62
C PHE A 95 -6.96 -13.44 -13.55
N SER A 96 -7.59 -13.90 -14.63
CA SER A 96 -9.02 -14.26 -14.69
C SER A 96 -9.44 -15.28 -13.64
N LYS A 97 -8.52 -16.17 -13.22
CA LYS A 97 -8.75 -17.21 -12.19
C LYS A 97 -8.51 -16.74 -10.76
N LEU A 98 -8.00 -15.52 -10.56
CA LEU A 98 -7.77 -14.98 -9.23
C LEU A 98 -9.10 -14.54 -8.62
N ASP A 99 -9.26 -14.79 -7.34
CA ASP A 99 -10.35 -14.23 -6.56
C ASP A 99 -10.17 -12.71 -6.34
N ASP A 100 -11.21 -12.07 -5.82
CA ASP A 100 -11.24 -10.63 -5.58
C ASP A 100 -10.14 -10.18 -4.62
N THR A 101 -9.87 -10.94 -3.56
CA THR A 101 -8.85 -10.64 -2.56
C THR A 101 -7.45 -10.69 -3.16
N GLN A 102 -7.18 -11.67 -4.02
CA GLN A 102 -5.92 -11.84 -4.73
C GLN A 102 -5.66 -10.71 -5.73
N ARG A 103 -6.70 -10.30 -6.47
CA ARG A 103 -6.62 -9.12 -7.37
C ARG A 103 -6.42 -7.85 -6.58
N TRP A 104 -7.17 -7.66 -5.50
CA TRP A 104 -7.00 -6.52 -4.60
C TRP A 104 -5.60 -6.45 -4.01
N THR A 105 -5.05 -7.59 -3.61
CA THR A 105 -3.67 -7.69 -3.14
C THR A 105 -2.68 -7.22 -4.21
N LYS A 106 -2.92 -7.51 -5.49
CA LYS A 106 -2.09 -7.02 -6.59
C LYS A 106 -2.20 -5.51 -6.76
N THR A 107 -3.41 -4.95 -6.79
CA THR A 107 -3.60 -3.49 -6.91
C THR A 107 -2.97 -2.74 -5.74
N SER A 108 -3.02 -3.31 -4.53
CA SER A 108 -2.40 -2.69 -3.37
C SER A 108 -0.86 -2.63 -3.45
N LYS A 109 -0.22 -3.73 -3.88
CA LYS A 109 1.24 -3.76 -4.15
C LYS A 109 1.65 -2.85 -5.30
N ALA A 110 0.84 -2.79 -6.35
CA ALA A 110 1.06 -1.85 -7.45
C ALA A 110 0.96 -0.40 -6.96
N GLY A 111 0.03 -0.12 -6.05
CA GLY A 111 -0.06 1.16 -5.36
C GLY A 111 1.24 1.51 -4.63
N LEU A 112 1.81 0.57 -3.86
CA LEU A 112 3.09 0.80 -3.16
C LEU A 112 4.20 1.16 -4.13
N GLU A 113 4.34 0.38 -5.21
CA GLU A 113 5.33 0.64 -6.25
C GLU A 113 5.10 1.99 -6.93
N PHE A 114 3.86 2.29 -7.32
CA PHE A 114 3.50 3.56 -7.94
C PHE A 114 3.81 4.76 -7.05
N GLN A 115 3.44 4.71 -5.77
CA GLN A 115 3.72 5.83 -4.86
C GLN A 115 5.22 6.02 -4.62
N THR A 116 5.93 4.92 -4.36
CA THR A 116 7.32 4.99 -3.89
C THR A 116 8.32 5.15 -5.02
N LYS A 117 8.09 4.52 -6.17
CA LYS A 117 9.02 4.45 -7.30
C LYS A 117 8.66 5.39 -8.45
N VAL A 118 7.37 5.52 -8.79
CA VAL A 118 6.95 6.36 -9.93
C VAL A 118 6.73 7.80 -9.50
N ARG A 119 6.03 8.00 -8.37
CA ARG A 119 5.72 9.35 -7.84
C ARG A 119 6.77 9.89 -6.87
N GLU A 120 7.61 9.00 -6.34
CA GLU A 120 8.60 9.32 -5.31
C GLU A 120 8.01 10.08 -4.11
N ARG A 121 6.81 9.67 -3.66
CA ARG A 121 6.07 10.26 -2.54
C ARG A 121 6.03 9.34 -1.33
N LYS A 122 5.83 9.93 -0.15
CA LYS A 122 5.90 9.16 1.09
C LYS A 122 4.70 8.22 1.20
N VAL A 123 5.02 6.96 1.49
CA VAL A 123 4.09 5.96 2.01
C VAL A 123 4.34 5.84 3.50
N ILE A 124 3.34 6.14 4.31
CA ILE A 124 3.39 5.93 5.75
C ILE A 124 2.65 4.64 6.09
N PHE A 125 3.39 3.62 6.48
CA PHE A 125 2.88 2.30 6.78
C PHE A 125 2.67 2.13 8.29
N CYS A 126 1.42 2.01 8.72
CA CYS A 126 1.05 1.84 10.12
C CYS A 126 1.21 0.36 10.50
N ALA A 127 2.16 0.07 11.39
CA ALA A 127 2.58 -1.30 11.73
C ALA A 127 2.11 -1.78 13.13
N ASP A 128 1.34 -0.95 13.85
CA ASP A 128 0.92 -1.14 15.24
C ASP A 128 0.49 -2.55 15.62
N GLU A 129 -0.43 -3.13 14.85
CA GLU A 129 -1.04 -4.44 15.11
C GLU A 129 -0.37 -5.58 14.34
N LEU A 130 0.79 -5.31 13.71
CA LEU A 130 1.50 -6.27 12.87
C LEU A 130 2.81 -6.77 13.49
N ILE A 131 3.38 -6.03 14.44
CA ILE A 131 4.70 -6.32 15.01
C ILE A 131 4.76 -7.69 15.71
N ASP A 132 3.69 -8.08 16.41
CA ASP A 132 3.62 -9.35 17.12
C ASP A 132 3.28 -10.51 16.17
N ALA A 133 2.76 -10.20 14.97
CA ALA A 133 2.38 -11.16 13.95
C ALA A 133 3.48 -11.39 12.89
N ILE A 134 4.68 -10.82 13.05
CA ILE A 134 5.77 -10.94 12.06
C ILE A 134 6.09 -12.40 11.70
N PRO A 135 6.19 -13.37 12.64
CA PRO A 135 6.42 -14.78 12.28
C PRO A 135 5.30 -15.39 11.41
N GLU A 136 4.04 -15.09 11.68
CA GLU A 136 2.89 -15.54 10.87
C GLU A 136 2.90 -14.89 9.48
N ILE A 137 3.18 -13.58 9.43
CA ILE A 137 3.33 -12.81 8.19
C ILE A 137 4.50 -13.37 7.36
N ALA A 138 5.64 -13.68 7.96
CA ALA A 138 6.80 -14.19 7.25
C ALA A 138 6.57 -15.63 6.73
N SER A 139 6.00 -16.50 7.55
CA SER A 139 5.65 -17.87 7.16
C SER A 139 4.51 -17.96 6.14
N LYS A 140 3.72 -16.88 5.98
CA LYS A 140 2.47 -16.84 5.21
C LYS A 140 1.43 -17.81 5.80
N GLY A 141 1.47 -17.99 7.11
CA GLY A 141 0.58 -18.88 7.86
C GLY A 141 -0.52 -18.11 8.57
N GLY A 142 -1.66 -18.78 8.79
CA GLY A 142 -2.77 -18.23 9.56
C GLY A 142 -3.52 -17.09 8.86
N ALA A 143 -4.54 -16.58 9.54
CA ALA A 143 -5.37 -15.48 9.03
C ALA A 143 -4.57 -14.17 8.88
N TYR A 144 -3.64 -13.91 9.80
CA TYR A 144 -2.76 -12.74 9.71
C TYR A 144 -1.78 -12.85 8.55
N GLY A 145 -1.23 -14.06 8.29
CA GLY A 145 -0.33 -14.29 7.18
C GLY A 145 -0.97 -14.14 5.80
N ASP A 146 -2.26 -14.41 5.63
CA ASP A 146 -2.94 -14.28 4.33
C ASP A 146 -3.61 -12.91 4.10
N ALA A 147 -3.59 -12.03 5.10
CA ALA A 147 -4.16 -10.69 4.98
C ALA A 147 -3.46 -9.84 3.90
N ILE A 148 -4.21 -8.98 3.19
CA ILE A 148 -3.67 -8.05 2.19
C ILE A 148 -2.50 -7.23 2.78
N THR A 149 -2.64 -6.72 4.00
CA THR A 149 -1.60 -5.95 4.68
C THR A 149 -0.33 -6.77 4.96
N ALA A 150 -0.45 -8.08 5.17
CA ALA A 150 0.70 -8.98 5.28
C ALA A 150 1.41 -9.15 3.93
N HIS A 151 0.66 -9.19 2.82
CA HIS A 151 1.26 -9.17 1.48
C HIS A 151 1.99 -7.86 1.17
N GLU A 152 1.44 -6.72 1.61
CA GLU A 152 2.07 -5.41 1.50
C GLU A 152 3.38 -5.35 2.31
N LEU A 153 3.35 -5.77 3.58
CA LEU A 153 4.52 -5.74 4.44
C LEU A 153 5.63 -6.68 3.95
N ARG A 154 5.28 -7.89 3.48
CA ARG A 154 6.24 -8.79 2.79
C ARG A 154 6.78 -8.18 1.50
N TRP A 155 5.97 -7.42 0.76
CA TRP A 155 6.44 -6.73 -0.43
C TRP A 155 7.47 -5.66 -0.07
N LEU A 156 7.20 -4.85 0.96
CA LEU A 156 8.15 -3.86 1.48
C LEU A 156 9.44 -4.52 1.96
N TYR A 157 9.34 -5.59 2.76
CA TYR A 157 10.51 -6.34 3.23
C TYR A 157 11.38 -6.87 2.08
N ARG A 158 10.78 -7.39 1.00
CA ARG A 158 11.54 -7.85 -0.17
C ARG A 158 12.31 -6.74 -0.88
N HIS A 159 11.79 -5.53 -0.89
CA HIS A 159 12.38 -4.38 -1.59
C HIS A 159 13.09 -3.42 -0.62
N ARG A 160 13.28 -3.81 0.64
CA ARG A 160 13.83 -2.93 1.70
C ARG A 160 15.21 -2.33 1.39
N ASN A 161 15.97 -2.98 0.52
CA ASN A 161 17.31 -2.52 0.14
C ASN A 161 17.29 -1.52 -1.02
N GLU A 162 16.16 -1.37 -1.71
CA GLU A 162 15.98 -0.43 -2.82
C GLU A 162 15.90 1.02 -2.32
N ASP A 163 16.55 1.95 -3.02
CA ASP A 163 16.66 3.34 -2.59
C ASP A 163 15.31 4.05 -2.53
N TYR A 164 14.40 3.72 -3.46
CA TYR A 164 13.05 4.27 -3.47
C TYR A 164 12.22 3.79 -2.27
N ILE A 165 12.51 2.61 -1.70
CA ILE A 165 11.87 2.18 -0.45
C ILE A 165 12.46 2.93 0.73
N LYS A 166 13.79 2.91 0.89
CA LYS A 166 14.49 3.61 1.98
C LYS A 166 14.11 5.08 2.06
N SER A 167 14.02 5.73 0.90
CA SER A 167 13.70 7.15 0.81
C SER A 167 12.21 7.41 1.00
N ASN A 168 11.31 6.58 0.46
CA ASN A 168 9.90 6.96 0.35
C ASN A 168 8.94 6.17 1.26
N VAL A 169 9.42 5.21 2.04
CA VAL A 169 8.59 4.52 3.03
C VAL A 169 8.93 5.00 4.43
N LEU A 170 7.92 5.30 5.24
CA LEU A 170 8.05 5.58 6.66
C LEU A 170 7.18 4.58 7.42
N PHE A 171 7.68 4.02 8.52
CA PHE A 171 6.86 3.20 9.39
C PHE A 171 6.33 4.02 10.55
N SER A 172 5.08 3.78 10.94
CA SER A 172 4.48 4.37 12.13
C SER A 172 4.13 3.28 13.13
N LEU A 173 4.52 3.48 14.39
CA LEU A 173 4.08 2.72 15.56
C LEU A 173 3.48 3.67 16.58
N LYS A 174 2.22 3.47 16.92
CA LYS A 174 1.42 4.26 17.88
C LYS A 174 1.47 5.75 17.55
N GLY A 175 1.41 6.08 16.26
CA GLY A 175 1.47 7.45 15.74
C GLY A 175 2.87 8.09 15.73
N LYS A 176 3.93 7.32 16.04
CA LYS A 176 5.32 7.79 15.98
C LYS A 176 6.04 7.16 14.80
N ILE A 177 6.78 7.97 14.05
CA ILE A 177 7.63 7.46 12.97
C ILE A 177 8.81 6.69 13.55
N VAL A 178 9.07 5.51 13.01
CA VAL A 178 10.19 4.62 13.38
C VAL A 178 11.03 4.28 12.15
N SER A 179 12.28 3.85 12.37
CA SER A 179 13.16 3.47 11.28
C SER A 179 12.71 2.16 10.62
N HIS A 180 13.20 1.90 9.41
CA HIS A 180 12.98 0.62 8.72
C HIS A 180 13.53 -0.54 9.54
N ASP A 181 14.70 -0.34 10.15
CA ASP A 181 15.36 -1.34 10.99
C ASP A 181 14.49 -1.76 12.18
N THR A 182 13.71 -0.83 12.76
CA THR A 182 12.76 -1.16 13.84
C THR A 182 11.75 -2.23 13.42
N ILE A 183 11.36 -2.27 12.14
CA ILE A 183 10.37 -3.22 11.62
C ILE A 183 11.02 -4.43 10.96
N PHE A 184 12.08 -4.22 10.18
CA PHE A 184 12.70 -5.27 9.36
C PHE A 184 13.76 -6.10 10.10
N ASN A 185 14.22 -5.66 11.27
CA ASN A 185 15.07 -6.47 12.15
C ASN A 185 14.28 -7.23 13.22
N LEU A 186 12.94 -7.16 13.21
CA LEU A 186 12.10 -7.95 14.10
C LEU A 186 12.29 -9.45 13.82
N LYS A 187 12.32 -10.24 14.91
CA LYS A 187 12.39 -11.69 14.84
C LYS A 187 11.18 -12.26 14.09
N GLY A 188 11.42 -13.27 13.26
CA GLY A 188 10.45 -13.89 12.37
C GLY A 188 10.71 -13.58 10.90
N TRP A 189 11.42 -12.50 10.56
CA TRP A 189 11.76 -12.23 9.16
C TRP A 189 12.76 -13.23 8.56
N GLU A 190 13.57 -13.89 9.40
CA GLU A 190 14.56 -14.90 9.01
C GLU A 190 13.95 -16.13 8.33
N ILE A 191 12.68 -16.45 8.63
CA ILE A 191 11.97 -17.58 8.01
C ILE A 191 11.29 -17.19 6.69
N TYR A 192 11.28 -15.91 6.33
CA TYR A 192 10.63 -15.46 5.10
C TYR A 192 11.38 -15.95 3.85
N GLN A 193 10.72 -16.83 3.08
CA GLN A 193 11.23 -17.29 1.79
C GLN A 193 10.39 -16.71 0.63
N PRO A 194 10.94 -15.79 -0.18
CA PRO A 194 10.26 -15.30 -1.38
C PRO A 194 10.17 -16.41 -2.43
N LYS A 195 9.03 -16.53 -3.13
CA LYS A 195 8.80 -17.61 -4.11
C LYS A 195 9.81 -17.61 -5.28
N ASN A 196 10.46 -16.48 -5.59
CA ASN A 196 11.39 -16.36 -6.71
C ASN A 196 12.68 -15.68 -6.25
N LYS A 197 13.76 -16.45 -6.03
CA LYS A 197 15.14 -15.92 -5.97
C LYS A 197 15.86 -15.98 -7.32
N ASN A 198 15.33 -16.71 -8.32
CA ASN A 198 16.09 -17.13 -9.52
C ASN A 198 15.57 -16.57 -10.87
N LYS A 199 15.19 -15.30 -10.94
CA LYS A 199 14.97 -14.66 -12.25
C LYS A 199 15.45 -13.22 -12.20
N HIS A 200 16.74 -13.00 -12.00
CA HIS A 200 17.53 -11.82 -12.39
C HIS A 200 18.99 -12.14 -12.05
N ALA A 201 19.62 -12.92 -12.92
CA ALA A 201 21.06 -12.91 -13.18
C ALA A 201 21.19 -12.77 -14.69
#